data_AF-A0A4Y2WMA3-F1
#
_entry.id   AF-A0A4Y2WMA3-F1
#
_cell.length_a   1.000
_cell.length_b   1.000
_cell.length_c   1.000
_cell.angle_alpha   90.00
_cell.angle_beta   90.00
_cell.angle_gamma   90.00
#
_symmetry.space_group_name_H-M   'P 1'
#
loop_
_entity.id
_entity.type
_entity.pdbx_description
1 polymer ?
#
loop_
_entity_poly.entity_id
_entity_poly.type
_entity_poly.pdbx_seq_one_letter_code
_entity_poly.pdbx_strand_id
1 'polypeptide(L)'
;MPCKCSVPACRGNYDASNKVAVFNFPNDERLREKWLHAIPRKDFNITKNYKINFSIGFFRVCEKHFKDGEVLRNSTFYNEKTGETISAPVKRPKLKENVVPSIFPGCPSYMSSSSAIRESPSKKRQRLEQEHIDLAVKESLNSKHEYELKTMFTNFAEFRNCIKGHSFSSFWIVV
;
A
#
# COMPACT_ATOMS: atom_id res chain seq x y z
N MET A 1 -12.67 36.58 0.37
CA MET A 1 -11.40 36.35 -0.35
C MET A 1 -11.43 34.97 -0.98
N PRO A 2 -11.13 34.81 -2.29
CA PRO A 2 -11.01 33.49 -2.89
C PRO A 2 -9.94 32.70 -2.14
N CYS A 3 -10.31 31.52 -1.63
CA CYS A 3 -9.36 30.64 -0.96
C CYS A 3 -8.44 30.03 -2.02
N LYS A 4 -7.27 30.63 -2.19
CA LYS A 4 -6.22 30.19 -3.12
C LYS A 4 -5.70 28.81 -2.72
N CYS A 5 -5.34 27.99 -3.70
CA CYS A 5 -4.71 26.71 -3.42
C CYS A 5 -3.34 26.92 -2.74
N SER A 6 -3.04 26.11 -1.73
CA SER A 6 -1.81 26.17 -0.94
C SER A 6 -0.68 25.32 -1.53
N VAL A 7 -0.98 24.52 -2.55
CA VAL A 7 0.00 23.70 -3.26
C VAL A 7 0.91 24.61 -4.10
N PRO A 8 2.25 24.47 -4.01
CA PRO A 8 3.18 25.22 -4.84
C PRO A 8 2.88 25.10 -6.33
N ALA A 9 3.13 26.17 -7.08
CA ALA A 9 2.87 26.26 -8.53
C ALA A 9 1.40 26.10 -8.97
N CYS A 10 0.45 25.85 -8.06
CA CYS A 10 -0.96 25.79 -8.40
C CYS A 10 -1.58 27.20 -8.47
N ARG A 11 -2.25 27.49 -9.59
CA ARG A 11 -3.01 28.75 -9.80
C ARG A 11 -4.52 28.59 -9.64
N GLY A 12 -4.98 27.52 -9.00
CA GLY A 12 -6.42 27.31 -8.74
C GLY A 12 -7.00 28.42 -7.84
N ASN A 13 -8.13 29.00 -8.25
CA ASN A 13 -8.81 30.12 -7.57
C ASN A 13 -7.98 31.42 -7.47
N TYR A 14 -6.97 31.63 -8.31
CA TYR A 14 -6.25 32.91 -8.39
C TYR A 14 -6.98 33.96 -9.23
N ASP A 15 -7.69 33.52 -10.27
CA ASP A 15 -8.51 34.33 -11.16
C ASP A 15 -9.98 33.90 -11.11
N ALA A 16 -10.87 34.72 -11.69
CA ALA A 16 -12.31 34.44 -11.71
C ALA A 16 -12.69 33.33 -12.71
N SER A 17 -11.84 33.08 -13.71
CA SER A 17 -12.03 32.09 -14.77
C SER A 17 -11.72 30.66 -14.32
N ASN A 18 -10.79 30.45 -13.38
CA ASN A 18 -10.36 29.11 -12.95
C ASN A 18 -10.87 28.78 -11.54
N LYS A 19 -12.18 28.93 -11.33
CA LYS A 19 -12.83 28.54 -10.08
C LYS A 19 -12.95 27.03 -9.98
N VAL A 20 -12.31 26.48 -8.95
CA VAL A 20 -12.30 25.05 -8.62
C VAL A 20 -12.71 24.82 -7.18
N ALA A 21 -13.24 23.63 -6.91
CA ALA A 21 -13.55 23.22 -5.55
C ALA A 21 -12.26 23.19 -4.71
N VAL A 22 -12.35 23.66 -3.47
CA VAL A 22 -11.25 23.69 -2.51
C VAL A 22 -11.66 23.06 -1.20
N PHE A 23 -10.73 22.31 -0.62
CA PHE A 23 -10.93 21.53 0.59
C PHE A 23 -10.02 22.05 1.69
N ASN A 24 -10.53 22.01 2.92
CA ASN A 24 -9.76 22.30 4.11
C ASN A 24 -8.84 21.12 4.44
N PHE A 25 -7.78 21.42 5.20
CA PHE A 25 -7.05 20.36 5.87
C PHE A 25 -7.99 19.57 6.81
N PRO A 26 -7.79 18.25 6.92
CA PRO A 26 -8.54 17.40 7.84
C PRO A 26 -8.41 17.86 9.30
N ASN A 27 -9.47 17.68 10.08
CA ASN A 27 -9.42 17.85 11.53
C ASN A 27 -8.67 16.70 12.22
N ASP A 28 -8.69 15.50 11.62
CA ASP A 28 -7.91 14.34 12.06
C ASP A 28 -6.42 14.65 11.97
N GLU A 29 -5.73 14.55 13.09
CA GLU A 29 -4.31 14.88 13.21
C GLU A 29 -3.42 14.00 12.33
N ARG A 30 -3.68 12.69 12.28
CA ARG A 30 -2.88 11.74 11.51
C ARG A 30 -3.06 11.96 10.02
N LEU A 31 -4.29 12.21 9.57
CA LEU A 31 -4.56 12.49 8.17
C LEU A 31 -4.00 13.86 7.77
N ARG A 32 -4.09 14.85 8.66
CA ARG A 32 -3.48 16.17 8.47
C ARG A 32 -1.96 16.09 8.32
N GLU A 33 -1.27 15.29 9.14
CA GLU A 33 0.17 15.03 8.99
C GLU A 33 0.51 14.43 7.63
N LYS A 34 -0.28 13.44 7.16
CA LYS A 34 -0.11 12.87 5.82
C LYS A 34 -0.23 13.92 4.72
N TRP A 35 -1.18 14.85 4.84
CA TRP A 35 -1.32 15.95 3.87
C TRP A 35 -0.13 16.90 3.90
N LEU A 36 0.35 17.27 5.10
CA LEU A 36 1.52 18.14 5.24
C LEU A 36 2.78 17.51 4.67
N HIS A 37 2.95 16.19 4.84
CA HIS A 37 4.05 15.45 4.27
C HIS A 37 3.92 15.28 2.75
N ALA A 38 2.70 15.10 2.23
CA ALA A 38 2.47 14.91 0.80
C ALA A 38 2.65 16.19 -0.01
N ILE A 39 2.28 17.35 0.54
CA ILE A 39 2.38 18.62 -0.17
C ILE A 39 3.82 19.13 -0.10
N PRO A 40 4.50 19.30 -1.25
CA PRO A 40 5.93 19.62 -1.31
C PRO A 40 6.23 21.10 -1.02
N ARG A 41 5.88 21.58 0.17
CA ARG A 41 6.13 22.97 0.62
C ARG A 41 6.91 22.96 1.94
N LYS A 42 8.06 23.64 1.95
CA LYS A 42 8.96 23.76 3.12
C LYS A 42 8.45 24.74 4.18
N ASP A 43 7.67 25.74 3.76
CA ASP A 43 7.23 26.84 4.64
C ASP A 43 5.99 26.51 5.48
N PHE A 44 5.54 25.26 5.51
CA PHE A 44 4.67 24.81 6.58
C PHE A 44 5.52 24.79 7.84
N ASN A 45 5.59 25.92 8.55
CA ASN A 45 6.30 26.00 9.82
C ASN A 45 5.61 25.07 10.83
N ILE A 46 6.04 23.81 10.87
CA ILE A 46 5.61 22.80 11.84
C ILE A 46 6.29 23.14 13.17
N THR A 47 5.80 24.19 13.84
CA THR A 47 6.20 24.44 15.23
C THR A 47 5.47 23.41 16.08
N LYS A 48 6.22 22.47 16.67
CA LYS A 48 5.77 21.28 17.44
C LYS A 48 4.81 21.54 18.62
N ASN A 49 4.28 22.74 18.82
CA ASN A 49 3.46 23.07 19.97
C ASN A 49 2.31 23.99 19.57
N TYR A 50 1.08 23.45 19.62
CA TYR A 50 -0.26 24.08 19.65
C TYR A 50 -0.64 25.16 18.61
N LYS A 51 0.31 25.82 17.94
CA LYS A 51 0.11 26.87 16.93
C LYS A 51 -0.06 26.35 15.49
N ILE A 52 -0.05 25.03 15.30
CA ILE A 52 -0.37 24.41 14.00
C ILE A 52 -1.81 24.79 13.57
N ASN A 53 -2.75 24.95 14.50
CA ASN A 53 -4.16 25.15 14.16
C ASN A 53 -4.50 26.51 13.51
N PHE A 54 -3.84 27.62 13.90
CA PHE A 54 -4.25 28.93 13.41
C PHE A 54 -3.82 29.19 11.96
N SER A 55 -2.58 28.81 11.59
CA SER A 55 -2.07 29.04 10.23
C SER A 55 -2.60 28.00 9.22
N ILE A 56 -2.75 26.73 9.61
CA ILE A 56 -3.27 25.68 8.72
C ILE A 56 -4.76 25.82 8.41
N GLY A 57 -5.56 26.42 9.30
CA GLY A 57 -6.97 26.69 9.03
C GLY A 57 -7.21 27.57 7.79
N PHE A 58 -6.20 28.33 7.36
CA PHE A 58 -6.25 29.15 6.14
C PHE A 58 -5.81 28.41 4.88
N PHE A 59 -5.03 27.33 5.01
CA PHE A 59 -4.54 26.57 3.87
C PHE A 59 -5.64 25.68 3.31
N ARG A 60 -5.76 25.69 1.98
CA ARG A 60 -6.72 24.87 1.24
C ARG A 60 -6.07 24.23 0.04
N VAL A 61 -6.54 23.04 -0.32
CA VAL A 61 -6.07 22.28 -1.48
C VAL A 61 -7.23 22.15 -2.46
N CYS A 62 -7.00 22.46 -3.74
CA CYS A 62 -8.04 22.35 -4.76
C CYS A 62 -8.19 20.92 -5.30
N GLU A 63 -9.33 20.63 -5.92
CA GLU A 63 -9.68 19.32 -6.47
C GLU A 63 -8.68 18.75 -7.49
N LYS A 64 -7.91 19.62 -8.17
CA LYS A 64 -6.87 19.21 -9.14
C LYS A 64 -5.75 18.36 -8.54
N HIS A 65 -5.61 18.35 -7.21
CA HIS A 65 -4.57 17.59 -6.51
C HIS A 65 -5.04 16.21 -6.05
N PHE A 66 -6.31 15.88 -6.30
CA PHE A 66 -6.95 14.61 -5.98
C PHE A 66 -7.37 13.92 -7.27
N LYS A 67 -7.52 12.59 -7.22
CA LYS A 67 -8.02 11.82 -8.36
C LYS A 67 -9.53 12.06 -8.51
N ASP A 68 -10.06 11.98 -9.73
CA ASP A 68 -11.50 12.22 -9.98
C ASP A 68 -12.42 11.30 -9.17
N GLY A 69 -11.98 10.06 -8.90
CA GLY A 69 -12.72 9.11 -8.06
C GLY A 69 -12.66 9.38 -6.55
N GLU A 70 -11.84 10.32 -6.10
CA GLU A 70 -11.68 10.68 -4.68
C GLU A 70 -12.55 11.90 -4.29
N VAL A 71 -13.03 12.65 -5.28
CA VAL A 71 -13.90 13.81 -5.10
C VAL A 71 -15.37 13.40 -5.30
N LEU A 72 -16.10 13.34 -4.20
CA LEU A 72 -17.53 13.04 -4.16
C LEU A 72 -18.34 14.25 -4.63
N ARG A 73 -18.89 14.16 -5.85
CA ARG A 73 -19.83 15.14 -6.42
C ARG A 73 -21.29 14.71 -6.34
N ASN A 74 -21.56 13.46 -5.96
CA ASN A 74 -22.90 12.93 -5.74
C ASN A 74 -23.02 12.37 -4.32
N SER A 75 -24.19 12.51 -3.72
CA SER A 75 -24.58 11.86 -2.47
C SER A 75 -25.53 10.73 -2.78
N THR A 76 -25.19 9.53 -2.33
CA THR A 76 -26.06 8.36 -2.42
C THR A 76 -26.83 8.18 -1.12
N PHE A 77 -28.13 7.99 -1.22
CA PHE A 77 -29.00 7.64 -0.11
C PHE A 77 -29.70 6.32 -0.44
N TYR A 78 -29.58 5.35 0.46
CA TYR A 78 -30.25 4.06 0.34
C TYR A 78 -31.62 4.14 1.02
N ASN A 79 -32.68 3.86 0.28
CA ASN A 79 -34.02 3.79 0.84
C ASN A 79 -34.38 2.34 1.16
N GLU A 80 -34.34 1.99 2.45
CA GLU A 80 -34.62 0.64 2.93
C GLU A 80 -36.04 0.14 2.58
N LYS A 81 -36.99 1.06 2.37
CA LYS A 81 -38.40 0.70 2.06
C LYS A 81 -38.62 0.34 0.60
N THR A 82 -37.86 0.93 -0.33
CA THR A 82 -38.00 0.68 -1.77
C THR A 82 -36.88 -0.20 -2.31
N GLY A 83 -35.81 -0.41 -1.54
CA GLY A 83 -34.61 -1.14 -1.98
C GLY A 83 -33.75 -0.37 -3.00
N GLU A 84 -34.11 0.88 -3.31
CA GLU A 84 -33.46 1.69 -4.33
C GLU A 84 -32.39 2.60 -3.73
N THR A 85 -31.29 2.78 -4.46
CA THR A 85 -30.26 3.77 -4.13
C THR A 85 -30.47 5.01 -4.99
N ILE A 86 -30.84 6.11 -4.34
CA ILE A 86 -31.04 7.39 -5.00
C ILE A 86 -29.72 8.16 -4.95
N SER A 87 -29.28 8.65 -6.10
CA SER A 87 -28.07 9.47 -6.22
C SER A 87 -28.45 10.89 -6.63
N ALA A 88 -28.00 11.87 -5.85
CA ALA A 88 -28.24 13.28 -6.14
C ALA A 88 -26.91 14.06 -6.19
N PRO A 89 -26.73 15.01 -7.14
CA PRO A 89 -25.54 15.85 -7.21
C PRO A 89 -25.49 16.81 -6.01
N VAL A 90 -24.31 16.93 -5.39
CA VAL A 90 -24.10 17.84 -4.25
C VAL A 90 -23.62 19.21 -4.72
N LYS A 91 -24.18 20.27 -4.12
CA LYS A 91 -23.78 21.67 -4.40
C LYS A 91 -22.32 21.97 -4.03
N ARG A 92 -21.78 21.27 -3.04
CA ARG A 92 -20.38 21.39 -2.60
C ARG A 92 -19.75 20.00 -2.61
N PRO A 93 -18.76 19.74 -3.49
CA PRO A 93 -18.03 18.49 -3.50
C PRO A 93 -17.39 18.20 -2.13
N LYS A 94 -17.23 16.92 -1.80
CA LYS A 94 -16.53 16.44 -0.61
C LYS A 94 -15.40 15.50 -1.03
N LEU A 95 -14.43 15.27 -0.17
CA LEU A 95 -13.45 14.21 -0.37
C LEU A 95 -13.95 12.92 0.27
N LYS A 96 -13.58 11.76 -0.30
CA LYS A 96 -13.70 10.48 0.40
C LYS A 96 -12.87 10.49 1.68
N GLU A 97 -13.22 9.62 2.60
CA GLU A 97 -12.48 9.45 3.85
C GLU A 97 -11.03 9.02 3.57
N ASN A 98 -10.09 9.52 4.39
CA ASN A 98 -8.67 9.16 4.36
C ASN A 98 -7.91 9.46 3.06
N VAL A 99 -8.47 10.25 2.15
CA VAL A 99 -7.80 10.69 0.92
C VAL A 99 -6.66 11.66 1.24
N VAL A 100 -5.55 11.55 0.49
CA VAL A 100 -4.37 12.41 0.59
C VAL A 100 -4.06 12.98 -0.80
N PRO A 101 -3.73 14.29 -0.95
CA PRO A 101 -3.41 14.86 -2.23
C PRO A 101 -2.15 14.19 -2.82
N SER A 102 -2.21 13.80 -4.08
CA SER A 102 -1.15 13.04 -4.75
C SER A 102 -0.70 13.63 -6.08
N ILE A 103 -1.45 14.58 -6.65
CA ILE A 103 -1.18 15.14 -7.99
C ILE A 103 -0.56 16.53 -7.84
N PHE A 104 0.70 16.70 -8.25
CA PHE A 104 1.45 17.94 -8.09
C PHE A 104 2.14 18.38 -9.40
N PRO A 105 1.37 18.83 -10.42
CA PRO A 105 1.91 19.20 -11.71
C PRO A 105 2.81 20.45 -11.56
N GLY A 106 4.02 20.38 -12.12
CA GLY A 106 4.96 21.50 -12.10
C GLY A 106 5.80 21.63 -10.82
N CYS A 107 5.74 20.65 -9.91
CA CYS A 107 6.69 20.60 -8.80
C CYS A 107 8.03 20.03 -9.30
N PRO A 108 9.16 20.72 -9.12
CA PRO A 108 10.47 20.20 -9.52
C PRO A 108 10.77 18.86 -8.84
N SER A 109 11.44 17.94 -9.53
CA SER A 109 11.75 16.59 -9.02
C SER A 109 12.45 16.60 -7.66
N TYR A 110 13.26 17.64 -7.38
CA TYR A 110 13.97 17.83 -6.12
C TYR A 110 13.08 18.25 -4.94
N MET A 111 11.87 18.77 -5.19
CA MET A 111 10.87 19.11 -4.17
C MET A 111 9.83 17.99 -3.98
N SER A 112 9.54 17.26 -5.05
CA SER A 112 8.71 16.06 -5.02
C SER A 112 9.57 14.82 -4.76
N SER A 113 10.49 14.88 -3.80
CA SER A 113 11.21 13.71 -3.35
C SER A 113 10.18 12.73 -2.81
N SER A 114 9.79 11.77 -3.66
CA SER A 114 9.34 10.48 -3.18
C SER A 114 10.48 10.07 -2.26
N SER A 115 10.25 10.18 -0.96
CA SER A 115 11.16 9.61 0.01
C SER A 115 11.08 8.15 -0.35
N ALA A 116 12.04 7.64 -1.13
CA ALA A 116 12.14 6.23 -1.46
C ALA A 116 11.92 5.56 -0.11
N ILE A 117 10.78 4.87 0.04
CA ILE A 117 10.32 4.40 1.34
C ILE A 117 11.35 3.35 1.71
N ARG A 118 12.40 3.79 2.40
CA ARG A 118 13.45 2.91 2.87
C ARG A 118 12.72 2.00 3.84
N GLU A 119 12.74 0.72 3.50
CA GLU A 119 12.27 -0.31 4.40
C GLU A 119 12.95 -0.08 5.75
N SER A 120 12.14 0.05 6.81
CA SER A 120 12.68 0.23 8.16
C SER A 120 13.63 -0.92 8.48
N PRO A 121 14.72 -0.70 9.23
CA PRO A 121 15.69 -1.75 9.55
C PRO A 121 15.07 -3.04 10.12
N SER A 122 13.98 -2.92 10.91
CA SER A 122 13.23 -4.05 11.46
C SER A 122 12.55 -4.90 10.40
N LYS A 123 11.78 -4.28 9.49
CA LYS A 123 11.12 -4.97 8.36
C LYS A 123 12.14 -5.67 7.45
N LYS A 124 13.25 -5.00 7.15
CA LYS A 124 14.34 -5.60 6.35
C LYS A 124 14.90 -6.85 7.03
N ARG A 125 15.11 -6.80 8.36
CA ARG A 125 15.59 -7.95 9.14
C ARG A 125 14.61 -9.12 9.09
N GLN A 126 13.32 -8.87 9.33
CA GLN A 126 12.28 -9.91 9.29
C GLN A 126 12.19 -10.59 7.92
N ARG A 127 12.28 -9.81 6.84
CA ARG A 127 12.27 -10.37 5.48
C ARG A 127 13.46 -11.30 5.23
N LEU A 128 14.67 -10.90 5.63
CA LEU A 128 15.86 -11.73 5.48
C LEU A 128 15.79 -13.00 6.34
N GLU A 129 15.28 -12.89 7.58
CA GLU A 129 15.04 -14.05 8.45
C GLU A 129 14.05 -15.04 7.80
N GLN A 130 12.95 -14.53 7.22
CA GLN A 130 11.98 -15.36 6.52
C GLN A 130 12.59 -16.04 5.28
N GLU A 131 13.34 -15.30 4.47
CA GLU A 131 14.04 -15.84 3.29
C GLU A 131 15.00 -16.98 3.67
N HIS A 132 15.70 -16.87 4.80
CA HIS A 132 16.58 -17.93 5.29
C HIS A 132 15.80 -19.15 5.79
N ILE A 133 14.67 -18.96 6.47
CA ILE A 133 13.78 -20.05 6.92
C ILE A 133 13.25 -20.81 5.70
N ASP A 134 12.75 -20.08 4.69
CA ASP A 134 12.17 -20.67 3.49
C ASP A 134 13.21 -21.49 2.71
N LEU A 135 14.45 -20.99 2.64
CA LEU A 135 15.57 -21.71 2.03
C LEU A 135 15.87 -23.02 2.78
N ALA A 136 15.98 -22.97 4.11
CA ALA A 136 16.26 -24.14 4.94
C ALA A 136 15.16 -25.20 4.83
N VAL A 137 13.89 -24.79 4.80
CA VAL A 137 12.75 -25.69 4.59
C VAL A 137 12.84 -26.37 3.23
N LYS A 138 13.14 -25.60 2.17
CA LYS A 138 13.29 -26.14 0.82
C LYS A 138 14.42 -27.15 0.72
N GLU A 139 15.59 -26.86 1.29
CA GLU A 139 16.73 -27.78 1.32
C GLU A 139 16.41 -29.06 2.10
N SER A 140 15.72 -28.95 3.23
CA SER A 140 15.28 -30.09 4.03
C SER A 140 14.33 -31.01 3.25
N LEU A 141 13.34 -30.44 2.55
CA LEU A 141 12.40 -31.20 1.72
C LEU A 141 13.12 -31.90 0.56
N ASN A 142 14.06 -31.22 -0.10
CA ASN A 142 14.87 -31.82 -1.17
C ASN A 142 15.71 -32.98 -0.64
N SER A 143 16.39 -32.81 0.50
CA SER A 143 17.19 -33.86 1.12
C SER A 143 16.35 -35.08 1.50
N LYS A 144 15.14 -34.86 2.05
CA LYS A 144 14.18 -35.93 2.34
C LYS A 144 13.78 -36.67 1.08
N HIS A 145 13.42 -35.96 0.02
CA HIS A 145 13.03 -36.55 -1.25
C HIS A 145 14.16 -37.38 -1.87
N GLU A 146 15.40 -36.88 -1.85
CA GLU A 146 16.57 -37.63 -2.32
C GLU A 146 16.84 -38.90 -1.48
N TYR A 147 16.64 -38.84 -0.17
CA TYR A 147 16.75 -40.00 0.70
C TYR A 147 15.69 -41.05 0.38
N GLU A 148 14.42 -40.63 0.22
CA GLU A 148 13.31 -41.51 -0.11
C GLU A 148 13.54 -42.23 -1.45
N LEU A 149 14.02 -41.51 -2.48
CA LEU A 149 14.36 -42.11 -3.77
C LEU A 149 15.49 -43.15 -3.69
N LYS A 150 16.45 -42.99 -2.77
CA LYS A 150 17.59 -43.91 -2.63
C LYS A 150 17.28 -45.13 -1.75
N THR A 151 16.35 -44.99 -0.80
CA THR A 151 16.16 -45.97 0.27
C THR A 151 14.81 -46.67 0.25
N MET A 152 13.82 -46.13 -0.47
CA MET A 152 12.51 -46.74 -0.56
C MET A 152 12.29 -47.39 -1.93
N PHE A 153 11.71 -48.59 -1.90
CA PHE A 153 11.19 -49.25 -3.09
C PHE A 153 9.70 -48.93 -3.20
N THR A 154 9.23 -48.56 -4.38
CA THR A 154 7.81 -48.23 -4.58
C THR A 154 6.95 -49.48 -4.72
N ASN A 155 7.57 -50.61 -5.11
CA ASN A 155 6.89 -51.89 -5.29
C ASN A 155 7.83 -53.08 -5.07
N PHE A 156 7.24 -54.25 -4.91
CA PHE A 156 7.98 -55.50 -4.66
C PHE A 156 8.85 -55.93 -5.85
N ALA A 157 8.51 -55.54 -7.09
CA ALA A 157 9.30 -55.89 -8.26
C ALA A 157 10.65 -55.13 -8.30
N GLU A 158 10.67 -53.86 -7.90
CA GLU A 158 11.88 -53.06 -7.74
C GLU A 158 12.83 -53.69 -6.70
N PHE A 159 12.29 -54.04 -5.53
CA PHE A 159 13.06 -54.74 -4.50
C PHE A 159 13.66 -56.06 -5.03
N ARG A 160 12.84 -56.89 -5.69
CA ARG A 160 13.31 -58.16 -6.28
C ARG A 160 14.40 -57.94 -7.32
N ASN A 161 14.34 -56.88 -8.13
CA ASN A 161 15.38 -56.58 -9.11
C ASN A 161 16.72 -56.23 -8.46
N CYS A 162 16.72 -55.50 -7.35
CA CYS A 162 17.95 -55.16 -6.63
C CYS A 162 18.63 -56.39 -6.00
N ILE A 163 17.88 -57.39 -5.57
CA ILE A 163 18.43 -58.60 -4.93
C ILE A 163 18.81 -59.72 -5.91
N LYS A 164 18.32 -59.68 -7.16
CA LYS A 164 18.51 -60.76 -8.17
C LYS A 164 19.97 -61.12 -8.48
N GLY A 165 20.93 -60.26 -8.17
CA GLY A 165 22.37 -60.48 -8.40
C GLY A 165 23.17 -60.89 -7.16
N HIS A 166 22.54 -60.97 -5.98
CA HIS A 166 23.23 -61.30 -4.74
C HIS A 166 23.02 -62.78 -4.37
N SER A 167 24.10 -63.50 -4.07
CA SER A 167 23.98 -64.85 -3.51
C SER A 167 23.72 -64.73 -2.01
N PHE A 168 22.53 -65.12 -1.58
CA PHE A 168 22.20 -65.18 -0.17
C PHE A 168 22.65 -66.51 0.44
N SER A 169 23.12 -66.45 1.69
CA SER A 169 23.36 -67.67 2.47
C SER A 169 22.06 -68.48 2.56
N SER A 170 22.16 -69.82 2.56
CA SER A 170 21.02 -70.73 2.75
C SER A 170 20.26 -70.53 4.05
N PHE A 171 20.82 -69.74 4.98
CA PHE A 171 20.15 -69.27 6.18
C PHE A 171 18.99 -68.31 5.90
N TRP A 172 19.05 -67.53 4.82
CA TRP A 172 18.03 -66.54 4.46
C TRP A 172 17.09 -67.09 3.40
N ILE A 173 15.79 -67.23 3.74
CA ILE A 173 14.75 -67.55 2.77
C ILE A 173 14.20 -66.23 2.23
N VAL A 174 14.41 -65.99 0.94
CA VAL A 174 13.76 -64.89 0.21
C VAL A 174 12.44 -65.44 -0.34
N VAL A 175 11.32 -65.15 0.34
CA VAL A 175 9.96 -65.52 -0.07
C VAL A 175 9.37 -64.45 -1.01
#